data_AF-A0A560HCD1-F1
#
_entry.id   AF-A0A560HCD1-F1
#
_cell.length_a   1.000
_cell.length_b   1.000
_cell.length_c   1.000
_cell.angle_alpha   90.00
_cell.angle_beta   90.00
_cell.angle_gamma   90.00
#
_symmetry.space_group_name_H-M   'P 1'
#
loop_
_entity.id
_entity.type
_entity.pdbx_description
1 polymer ?
#
loop_
_entity_poly.entity_id
_entity_poly.type
_entity_poly.pdbx_seq_one_letter_code
_entity_poly.pdbx_strand_id
1 'polypeptide(L)'
;MTRLLTALILGCLALTAAAPARAATANRTIALKATVATACTVDVTDLGVALDVVTGETKRQVGSVVENCNDGKGYTISVNSTNNGKLKSGTNTVAFTPFYDGTTGNGSGSVSVTRSKATFAKTASLAVTIPANAKTIAGSYSDTLTITIKAK
;
A
#
# COMPACT_ATOMS: atom_id res chain seq x y z
N MET A 1 -88.40 -1.68 -69.24
CA MET A 1 -88.80 -0.37 -68.69
C MET A 1 -87.70 0.07 -67.71
N THR A 2 -86.64 0.76 -68.16
CA THR A 2 -86.45 2.22 -68.05
C THR A 2 -86.80 2.74 -66.64
N ARG A 3 -85.87 3.23 -65.80
CA ARG A 3 -85.03 4.45 -65.88
C ARG A 3 -83.88 4.30 -64.86
N LEU A 4 -82.58 4.52 -65.10
CA LEU A 4 -81.78 5.68 -65.53
C LEU A 4 -81.89 6.93 -64.63
N LEU A 5 -80.78 7.29 -63.94
CA LEU A 5 -80.21 8.64 -63.67
C LEU A 5 -79.13 8.52 -62.54
N THR A 6 -77.82 8.56 -62.85
CA THR A 6 -76.85 9.69 -62.67
C THR A 6 -76.68 10.15 -61.20
N ALA A 7 -75.49 10.39 -60.62
CA ALA A 7 -74.18 10.86 -61.11
C ALA A 7 -73.08 10.49 -60.06
N LEU A 8 -71.86 10.10 -60.47
CA LEU A 8 -70.62 10.91 -60.52
C LEU A 8 -70.16 11.52 -59.18
N ILE A 9 -69.02 11.06 -58.62
CA ILE A 9 -67.72 11.77 -58.55
C ILE A 9 -66.72 10.97 -57.70
N LEU A 10 -65.53 10.87 -58.28
CA LEU A 10 -64.23 10.41 -57.79
C LEU A 10 -63.85 10.95 -56.40
N GLY A 11 -63.31 10.10 -55.53
CA GLY A 11 -62.74 10.56 -54.26
C GLY A 11 -62.12 9.46 -53.41
N CYS A 12 -60.98 8.89 -53.86
CA CYS A 12 -60.11 8.11 -52.99
C CYS A 12 -59.55 9.02 -51.88
N LEU A 13 -60.17 9.04 -50.71
CA LEU A 13 -59.59 9.60 -49.50
C LEU A 13 -59.28 8.47 -48.52
N ALA A 14 -58.05 7.97 -48.62
CA ALA A 14 -57.46 7.12 -47.59
C ALA A 14 -57.26 7.98 -46.33
N LEU A 15 -58.13 7.81 -45.33
CA LEU A 15 -57.89 8.35 -43.99
C LEU A 15 -56.79 7.50 -43.34
N THR A 16 -55.54 7.93 -43.53
CA THR A 16 -54.41 7.46 -42.74
C THR A 16 -54.64 7.85 -41.29
N ALA A 17 -54.97 6.88 -40.43
CA ALA A 17 -55.00 7.07 -38.99
C ALA A 17 -53.60 7.54 -38.52
N ALA A 18 -53.46 8.83 -38.19
CA ALA A 18 -52.27 9.35 -37.55
C ALA A 18 -52.21 8.84 -36.10
N ALA A 19 -51.63 7.66 -35.92
CA ALA A 19 -51.22 7.21 -34.59
C ALA A 19 -50.19 8.19 -34.03
N PRO A 20 -50.28 8.64 -32.77
CA PRO A 20 -49.23 9.46 -32.17
C PRO A 20 -47.94 8.64 -32.17
N ALA A 21 -46.91 9.14 -32.87
CA ALA A 21 -45.58 8.57 -32.83
C ALA A 21 -45.05 8.66 -31.39
N ARG A 22 -45.20 7.58 -30.61
CA ARG A 22 -44.53 7.46 -29.32
C ARG A 22 -43.04 7.39 -29.61
N ALA A 23 -42.32 8.48 -29.36
CA ALA A 23 -40.86 8.47 -29.41
C ALA A 23 -40.36 7.40 -28.43
N ALA A 24 -39.94 6.25 -28.95
CA ALA A 24 -39.38 5.19 -28.15
C ALA A 24 -38.02 5.66 -27.64
N THR A 25 -37.93 5.97 -26.34
CA THR A 25 -36.65 6.30 -25.72
C THR A 25 -35.78 5.05 -25.71
N ALA A 26 -34.81 4.98 -26.63
CA ALA A 26 -33.86 3.89 -26.70
C ALA A 26 -32.69 4.16 -25.76
N ASN A 27 -32.72 3.57 -24.57
CA ASN A 27 -31.60 3.63 -23.64
C ASN A 27 -30.57 2.54 -24.00
N ARG A 28 -29.32 2.96 -24.23
CA ARG A 28 -28.15 2.08 -24.42
C ARG A 28 -27.14 2.41 -23.33
N THR A 29 -26.57 1.40 -22.69
CA THR A 29 -25.54 1.59 -21.66
C THR A 29 -24.21 1.03 -22.16
N ILE A 30 -23.12 1.68 -21.77
CA ILE A 30 -21.75 1.20 -21.97
C ILE A 30 -21.18 0.90 -20.59
N ALA A 31 -20.70 -0.33 -20.39
CA ALA A 31 -20.03 -0.69 -19.16
C ALA A 31 -18.53 -0.37 -19.27
N LEU A 32 -18.03 0.47 -18.37
CA LEU A 32 -16.60 0.73 -18.20
C LEU A 32 -16.07 -0.13 -17.05
N LYS A 33 -14.93 -0.81 -17.27
CA LYS A 33 -14.28 -1.66 -16.27
C LYS A 33 -12.79 -1.36 -16.22
N ALA A 34 -12.24 -1.32 -15.01
CA ALA A 34 -10.81 -1.24 -14.76
C ALA A 34 -10.47 -2.07 -13.51
N THR A 35 -9.21 -2.48 -13.39
CA THR A 35 -8.70 -3.21 -12.22
C THR A 35 -7.31 -2.66 -11.88
N VAL A 36 -7.07 -2.44 -10.59
CA VAL A 36 -5.77 -2.03 -10.06
C VAL A 36 -5.27 -3.18 -9.18
N ALA A 37 -4.09 -3.71 -9.48
CA ALA A 37 -3.45 -4.74 -8.68
C ALA A 37 -2.90 -4.15 -7.37
N THR A 38 -2.90 -4.93 -6.30
CA THR A 38 -2.25 -4.55 -5.05
C THR A 38 -0.74 -4.51 -5.25
N ALA A 39 -0.11 -3.42 -4.82
CA ALA A 39 1.32 -3.18 -4.94
C ALA A 39 1.83 -2.46 -3.69
N CYS A 40 2.86 -3.02 -3.06
CA CYS A 40 3.53 -2.42 -1.91
C CYS A 40 5.05 -2.54 -2.05
N THR A 41 5.77 -1.46 -1.79
CA THR A 41 7.23 -1.38 -1.90
C THR A 41 7.82 -0.68 -0.68
N VAL A 42 9.08 -1.01 -0.39
CA VAL A 42 9.91 -0.31 0.59
C VAL A 42 11.23 0.04 -0.06
N ASP A 43 11.64 1.30 0.08
CA ASP A 43 12.97 1.77 -0.30
C ASP A 43 13.74 2.09 0.99
N VAL A 44 14.87 1.43 1.20
CA VAL A 44 15.66 1.55 2.42
C VAL A 44 16.93 2.34 2.15
N THR A 45 17.15 3.39 2.93
CA THR A 45 18.41 4.14 2.98
C THR A 45 19.16 3.75 4.24
N ASP A 46 20.33 3.14 4.08
CA ASP A 46 21.32 2.98 5.15
C ASP A 46 22.08 4.29 5.35
N LEU A 47 22.17 4.78 6.58
CA LEU A 47 22.88 6.01 6.92
C LEU A 47 24.38 5.79 7.18
N GLY A 48 24.84 4.54 7.28
CA GLY A 48 26.25 4.21 7.48
C GLY A 48 26.84 4.77 8.78
N VAL A 49 26.01 4.95 9.81
CA VAL A 49 26.46 5.51 11.09
C VAL A 49 27.30 4.49 11.85
N ALA A 50 28.42 4.95 12.42
CA ALA A 50 29.15 4.17 13.42
C ALA A 50 28.34 4.13 14.74
N LEU A 51 28.28 2.96 15.36
CA LEU A 51 27.58 2.73 16.62
C LEU A 51 28.59 2.60 17.76
N ASP A 52 28.37 3.30 18.87
CA ASP A 52 29.16 3.11 20.08
C ASP A 52 28.60 1.94 20.92
N VAL A 53 29.33 0.84 20.92
CA VAL A 53 28.97 -0.38 21.67
C VAL A 53 29.57 -0.44 23.09
N VAL A 54 30.33 0.58 23.49
CA VAL A 54 30.95 0.68 24.81
C VAL A 54 30.14 1.64 25.69
N THR A 55 29.90 2.86 25.20
CA THR A 55 29.06 3.85 25.89
C THR A 55 27.57 3.66 25.61
N GLY A 56 27.24 2.88 24.57
CA GLY A 56 25.87 2.58 24.17
C GLY A 56 25.25 3.67 23.30
N GLU A 57 24.02 3.41 22.86
CA GLU A 57 23.26 4.27 21.96
C GLU A 57 21.82 4.37 22.45
N THR A 58 21.21 5.54 22.36
CA THR A 58 19.79 5.72 22.67
C THR A 58 19.06 6.22 21.43
N LYS A 59 18.22 5.36 20.84
CA LYS A 59 17.45 5.66 19.62
C LYS A 59 18.32 6.30 18.52
N ARG A 60 19.54 5.78 18.35
CA ARG A 60 20.45 6.22 17.30
C ARG A 60 19.85 5.85 15.95
N GLN A 61 19.57 6.85 15.12
CA GLN A 61 19.04 6.60 13.78
C GLN A 61 20.12 5.95 12.91
N VAL A 62 19.79 4.82 12.31
CA VAL A 62 20.67 4.03 11.44
C VAL A 62 20.16 3.97 10.00
N GLY A 63 18.88 4.28 9.77
CA GLY A 63 18.28 4.21 8.46
C GLY A 63 17.04 5.08 8.29
N SER A 64 16.59 5.16 7.05
CA SER A 64 15.29 5.71 6.66
C SER A 64 14.60 4.74 5.71
N VAL A 65 13.29 4.62 5.80
CA VAL A 65 12.49 3.74 4.95
C VAL A 65 11.37 4.55 4.32
N VAL A 66 11.22 4.45 3.00
CA VAL A 66 10.07 4.99 2.26
C VAL A 66 9.09 3.86 2.00
N GLU A 67 7.89 3.98 2.54
CA GLU A 67 6.79 3.03 2.44
C GLU A 67 5.80 3.48 1.33
N ASN A 68 5.49 2.58 0.39
CA ASN A 68 4.40 2.76 -0.58
C ASN A 68 3.52 1.52 -0.57
N CYS A 69 2.20 1.67 -0.43
CA CYS A 69 1.27 0.55 -0.50
C CYS A 69 -0.15 1.04 -0.83
N ASN A 70 -0.73 0.49 -1.90
CA ASN A 70 -2.04 0.92 -2.41
C ASN A 70 -3.23 0.11 -1.83
N ASP A 71 -2.99 -0.79 -0.88
CA ASP A 71 -4.06 -1.56 -0.25
C ASP A 71 -4.91 -0.67 0.68
N GLY A 72 -6.21 -0.57 0.36
CA GLY A 72 -7.18 0.19 1.15
C GLY A 72 -7.36 -0.30 2.57
N LYS A 73 -7.09 -1.59 2.86
CA LYS A 73 -7.12 -2.15 4.23
C LYS A 73 -5.85 -1.82 5.03
N GLY A 74 -4.86 -1.24 4.37
CA GLY A 74 -3.54 -0.94 4.92
C GLY A 74 -2.58 -2.12 4.83
N TYR A 75 -1.52 -2.08 5.64
CA TYR A 75 -0.40 -3.00 5.55
C TYR A 75 0.34 -3.10 6.88
N THR A 76 1.28 -4.04 6.95
CA THR A 76 2.20 -4.21 8.07
C THR A 76 3.64 -4.07 7.58
N ILE A 77 4.44 -3.32 8.34
CA ILE A 77 5.90 -3.30 8.24
C ILE A 77 6.46 -4.18 9.35
N SER A 78 7.37 -5.07 9.03
CA SER A 78 8.18 -5.79 10.01
C SER A 78 9.66 -5.53 9.77
N VAL A 79 10.39 -5.27 10.85
CA VAL A 79 11.85 -5.18 10.85
C VAL A 79 12.36 -6.35 11.67
N ASN A 80 13.28 -7.13 11.12
CA ASN A 80 13.84 -8.29 11.81
C ASN A 80 15.36 -8.33 11.69
N SER A 81 16.01 -8.53 12.83
CA SER A 81 17.44 -8.82 12.94
C SER A 81 17.76 -10.24 12.49
N THR A 82 18.86 -10.38 11.75
CA THR A 82 19.42 -11.69 11.37
C THR A 82 19.98 -12.43 12.58
N ASN A 83 20.48 -11.70 13.58
CA ASN A 83 21.13 -12.25 14.76
C ASN A 83 20.31 -12.10 16.04
N ASN A 84 18.98 -12.02 15.91
CA ASN A 84 18.03 -11.96 17.03
C ASN A 84 18.33 -10.82 18.01
N GLY A 85 18.58 -9.61 17.49
CA GLY A 85 18.83 -8.40 18.28
C GLY A 85 20.24 -8.33 18.84
N LYS A 86 21.22 -8.90 18.13
CA LYS A 86 22.63 -8.90 18.56
C LYS A 86 23.55 -8.54 17.41
N LEU A 87 24.37 -7.51 17.59
CA LEU A 87 25.56 -7.32 16.76
C LEU A 87 26.58 -8.41 17.13
N LYS A 88 27.23 -9.01 16.14
CA LYS A 88 28.21 -10.10 16.34
C LYS A 88 29.62 -9.74 15.88
N SER A 89 30.59 -10.13 16.69
CA SER A 89 32.03 -10.14 16.35
C SER A 89 32.60 -11.50 16.73
N GLY A 90 32.61 -12.46 15.79
CA GLY A 90 32.92 -13.85 16.09
C GLY A 90 31.91 -14.44 17.10
N THR A 91 32.40 -14.92 18.24
CA THR A 91 31.56 -15.43 19.34
C THR A 91 31.04 -14.34 20.28
N ASN A 92 31.59 -13.12 20.19
CA ASN A 92 31.18 -12.00 21.04
C ASN A 92 29.91 -11.35 20.48
N THR A 93 29.04 -10.89 21.38
CA THR A 93 27.76 -10.28 21.00
C THR A 93 27.47 -9.01 21.80
N VAL A 94 26.85 -8.03 21.15
CA VAL A 94 26.29 -6.84 21.79
C VAL A 94 24.81 -6.78 21.47
N ALA A 95 23.95 -6.75 22.50
CA ALA A 95 22.51 -6.69 22.31
C ALA A 95 22.08 -5.30 21.81
N PHE A 96 21.02 -5.25 21.02
CA PHE A 96 20.36 -4.00 20.65
C PHE A 96 18.85 -4.21 20.49
N THR A 97 18.09 -3.12 20.60
CA THR A 97 16.65 -3.10 20.35
C THR A 97 16.34 -2.15 19.20
N PRO A 98 15.67 -2.60 18.13
CA PRO A 98 15.27 -1.72 17.04
C PRO A 98 14.10 -0.83 17.45
N PHE A 99 14.00 0.32 16.80
CA PHE A 99 12.91 1.27 16.92
C PHE A 99 12.53 1.72 15.52
N TYR A 100 11.24 1.63 15.19
CA TYR A 100 10.74 1.96 13.86
C TYR A 100 9.51 2.85 13.96
N ASP A 101 9.60 4.06 13.41
CA ASP A 101 8.49 5.03 13.30
C ASP A 101 7.68 5.20 14.59
N GLY A 102 8.36 5.46 15.72
CA GLY A 102 7.69 5.63 17.01
C GLY A 102 7.52 4.35 17.83
N THR A 103 7.69 3.18 17.22
CA THR A 103 7.44 1.88 17.86
C THR A 103 8.74 1.24 18.30
N THR A 104 8.83 0.87 19.58
CA THR A 104 9.97 0.12 20.11
C THR A 104 9.78 -1.37 19.83
N GLY A 105 10.83 -2.01 19.36
CA GLY A 105 10.88 -3.45 19.18
C GLY A 105 11.09 -4.23 20.47
N ASN A 106 11.33 -5.52 20.32
CA ASN A 106 11.69 -6.42 21.40
C ASN A 106 13.20 -6.71 21.43
N GLY A 107 13.63 -7.39 22.49
CA GLY A 107 15.03 -7.82 22.65
C GLY A 107 15.49 -8.93 21.69
N SER A 108 14.59 -9.47 20.84
CA SER A 108 14.96 -10.37 19.75
C SER A 108 15.26 -9.64 18.44
N GLY A 109 15.35 -8.31 18.48
CA GLY A 109 15.67 -7.52 17.29
C GLY A 109 14.52 -7.40 16.30
N SER A 110 13.27 -7.52 16.78
CA SER A 110 12.08 -7.43 15.93
C SER A 110 11.19 -6.26 16.34
N VAL A 111 10.63 -5.56 15.36
CA VAL A 111 9.56 -4.57 15.54
C VAL A 111 8.54 -4.69 14.41
N SER A 112 7.27 -4.48 14.72
CA SER A 112 6.18 -4.51 13.73
C SER A 112 5.29 -3.30 13.90
N VAL A 113 4.95 -2.65 12.79
CA VAL A 113 4.07 -1.48 12.75
C VAL A 113 2.97 -1.73 11.75
N THR A 114 1.74 -1.42 12.14
CA THR A 114 0.57 -1.60 11.29
C THR A 114 0.04 -0.26 10.81
N ARG A 115 -0.21 -0.15 9.51
CA ARG A 115 -0.97 0.95 8.91
C ARG A 115 -2.38 0.47 8.61
N SER A 116 -3.37 1.34 8.85
CA SER A 116 -4.79 1.03 8.68
C SER A 116 -5.35 1.40 7.30
N LYS A 117 -4.56 2.06 6.46
CA LYS A 117 -4.98 2.55 5.14
C LYS A 117 -3.83 2.53 4.14
N ALA A 118 -4.18 2.64 2.86
CA ALA A 118 -3.23 2.90 1.79
C ALA A 118 -2.40 4.15 2.11
N THR A 119 -1.11 4.10 1.82
CA THR A 119 -0.18 5.18 2.10
C THR A 119 0.86 5.25 0.98
N PHE A 120 1.23 6.45 0.58
CA PHE A 120 2.16 6.71 -0.51
C PHE A 120 3.28 7.62 -0.02
N ALA A 121 4.50 7.28 -0.38
CA ALA A 121 5.73 8.00 -0.04
C ALA A 121 5.85 8.36 1.45
N LYS A 122 5.42 7.46 2.34
CA LYS A 122 5.61 7.70 3.77
C LYS A 122 7.05 7.41 4.15
N THR A 123 7.73 8.42 4.66
CA THR A 123 9.05 8.25 5.28
C THR A 123 8.91 7.82 6.75
N ALA A 124 9.72 6.85 7.15
CA ALA A 124 9.81 6.32 8.50
C ALA A 124 11.29 6.22 8.90
N SER A 125 11.60 6.58 10.15
CA SER A 125 12.95 6.42 10.69
C SER A 125 13.15 5.02 11.26
N LEU A 126 14.34 4.45 11.03
CA LEU A 126 14.84 3.24 11.68
C LEU A 126 16.00 3.62 12.61
N ALA A 127 15.86 3.27 13.87
CA ALA A 127 16.84 3.54 14.90
C ALA A 127 17.12 2.29 15.74
N VAL A 128 18.21 2.32 16.52
CA VAL A 128 18.55 1.26 17.48
C VAL A 128 18.91 1.86 18.83
N THR A 129 18.69 1.09 19.88
CA THR A 129 19.19 1.36 21.23
C THR A 129 20.16 0.24 21.62
N ILE A 130 21.33 0.60 22.12
CA ILE A 130 22.39 -0.30 22.57
C ILE A 130 22.69 0.04 24.03
N PRO A 131 22.58 -0.90 24.98
CA PRO A 131 22.96 -0.64 26.36
C PRO A 131 24.48 -0.45 26.47
N ALA A 132 24.90 0.49 27.32
CA ALA A 132 26.30 0.70 27.64
C ALA A 132 26.92 -0.55 28.28
N ASN A 133 28.14 -0.91 27.86
CA ASN A 133 28.91 -1.98 28.46
C ASN A 133 30.41 -1.68 28.34
N ALA A 134 31.01 -1.20 29.44
CA ALA A 134 32.44 -0.91 29.51
C ALA A 134 33.34 -2.15 29.34
N LYS A 135 32.76 -3.37 29.39
CA LYS A 135 33.47 -4.65 29.22
C LYS A 135 33.23 -5.26 27.83
N THR A 136 32.70 -4.50 26.87
CA THR A 136 32.59 -4.97 25.48
C THR A 136 33.97 -5.32 24.94
N ILE A 137 34.14 -6.54 24.45
CA ILE A 137 35.41 -7.04 23.92
C ILE A 137 35.71 -6.35 22.59
N ALA A 138 36.95 -5.98 22.35
CA ALA A 138 37.36 -5.36 21.08
C ALA A 138 37.05 -6.28 19.89
N GLY A 139 36.51 -5.69 18.82
CA GLY A 139 36.14 -6.41 17.61
C GLY A 139 35.21 -5.60 16.71
N SER A 140 34.98 -6.09 15.49
CA SER A 140 34.03 -5.50 14.54
C SER A 140 32.69 -6.21 14.67
N TYR A 141 31.70 -5.49 15.21
CA TYR A 141 30.36 -6.04 15.43
C TYR A 141 29.44 -5.67 14.28
N SER A 142 28.70 -6.64 13.75
CA SER A 142 27.73 -6.41 12.67
C SER A 142 26.44 -7.21 12.85
N ASP A 143 25.38 -6.71 12.24
CA ASP A 143 24.12 -7.41 12.03
C ASP A 143 23.43 -6.84 10.79
N THR A 144 22.37 -7.49 10.32
CA THR A 144 21.54 -7.01 9.22
C THR A 144 20.08 -7.00 9.66
N LEU A 145 19.46 -5.82 9.53
CA LEU A 145 18.02 -5.64 9.72
C LEU A 145 17.32 -5.76 8.37
N THR A 146 16.38 -6.70 8.25
CA THR A 146 15.53 -6.87 7.08
C THR A 146 14.18 -6.20 7.30
N ILE A 147 13.80 -5.31 6.40
CA ILE A 147 12.50 -4.62 6.40
C ILE A 147 11.59 -5.34 5.41
N THR A 148 10.40 -5.73 5.84
CA THR A 148 9.38 -6.38 5.00
C THR A 148 8.07 -5.58 5.08
N ILE A 149 7.43 -5.41 3.93
CA ILE A 149 6.10 -4.81 3.80
C ILE A 149 5.11 -5.87 3.32
N LYS A 150 3.92 -5.91 3.92
CA LYS A 150 2.86 -6.85 3.55
C LYS A 150 1.47 -6.20 3.61
N ALA A 151 0.77 -6.22 2.47
CA ALA A 151 -0.66 -5.85 2.34
C ALA A 151 -1.58 -6.75 3.21
N LYS A 152 -2.83 -6.33 3.45
CA LYS A 152 -3.76 -6.99 4.38
C LYS A 152 -4.92 -7.72 3.70
#